data_AF-A0A521B5K1-F1
#
_entry.id   AF-A0A521B5K1-F1
#
_cell.length_a   1.000
_cell.length_b   1.000
_cell.length_c   1.000
_cell.angle_alpha   90.00
_cell.angle_beta   90.00
_cell.angle_gamma   90.00
#
_symmetry.space_group_name_H-M   'P 1'
#
loop_
_entity.id
_entity.type
_entity.pdbx_description
1 polymer ?
#
loop_
_entity_poly.entity_id
_entity_poly.type
_entity_poly.pdbx_seq_one_letter_code
_entity_poly.pdbx_strand_id
1 'polypeptide(L)'
;MYKSMILPGWGQITNRQIWKVPIVYGLLGGLVWYSIDLTKRYHDYRAAYYNLNSQTPDDQRFGPTPAYIPESANLEQLKTIRNSYRNRRDMVYIGIGLAYGLNIIDAYVFAHMRSFDVSENLSMRPSIKPGIMAQAPVGVTLSIALLKKTK
;
A
#
# COMPACT_ATOMS: atom_id res chain seq x y z
N MET A 1 25.58 -19.08 -1.90
CA MET A 1 26.59 -18.00 -1.87
C MET A 1 26.14 -16.80 -2.71
N TYR A 2 25.70 -15.73 -2.04
CA TYR A 2 26.00 -14.32 -2.31
C TYR A 2 25.84 -13.69 -3.71
N LYS A 3 24.79 -14.00 -4.47
CA LYS A 3 24.43 -13.16 -5.64
C LYS A 3 22.92 -13.09 -5.82
N SER A 4 22.23 -12.24 -5.05
CA SER A 4 20.88 -11.68 -5.37
C SER A 4 20.32 -10.78 -4.24
N MET A 5 21.17 -9.98 -3.60
CA MET A 5 20.74 -8.88 -2.75
C MET A 5 21.26 -7.61 -3.43
N ILE A 6 20.39 -6.79 -4.00
CA ILE A 6 20.60 -5.34 -4.29
C ILE A 6 19.34 -4.71 -4.92
N LEU A 7 18.35 -5.47 -5.40
CA LEU A 7 17.08 -4.88 -5.85
C LEU A 7 15.90 -5.32 -4.96
N PRO A 8 15.17 -4.38 -4.33
CA PRO A 8 13.91 -4.70 -3.67
C PRO A 8 12.94 -5.22 -4.73
N GLY A 9 12.49 -6.47 -4.61
CA GLY A 9 11.53 -7.08 -5.54
C GLY A 9 11.92 -8.43 -6.15
N TRP A 10 13.16 -8.92 -6.00
CA TRP A 10 13.53 -10.22 -6.59
C TRP A 10 12.76 -11.41 -5.99
N GLY A 11 12.28 -11.28 -4.74
CA GLY A 11 11.41 -12.26 -4.09
C GLY A 11 9.94 -12.24 -4.56
N GLN A 12 9.51 -11.23 -5.32
CA GLN A 12 8.12 -11.12 -5.81
C GLN A 12 7.89 -11.82 -7.16
N ILE A 13 8.95 -12.09 -7.93
CA ILE A 13 8.86 -12.75 -9.24
C ILE A 13 8.49 -14.24 -9.09
N THR A 14 8.81 -14.86 -7.96
CA THR A 14 8.57 -16.30 -7.76
C THR A 14 7.14 -16.64 -7.32
N ASN A 15 6.30 -15.66 -6.92
CA ASN A 15 5.01 -15.92 -6.26
C ASN A 15 3.78 -15.20 -6.84
N ARG A 16 3.75 -14.84 -8.13
CA ARG A 16 2.56 -14.41 -8.91
C ARG A 16 1.58 -13.37 -8.29
N GLN A 17 1.95 -12.61 -7.25
CA GLN A 17 1.06 -11.68 -6.53
C GLN A 17 1.39 -10.18 -6.75
N ILE A 18 1.95 -9.83 -7.91
CA ILE A 18 2.28 -8.44 -8.29
C ILE A 18 1.06 -7.52 -8.26
N TRP A 19 -0.14 -8.06 -8.51
CA TRP A 19 -1.39 -7.29 -8.52
C TRP A 19 -1.72 -6.60 -7.18
N LYS A 20 -1.18 -7.07 -6.05
CA LYS A 20 -1.38 -6.45 -4.74
C LYS A 20 -0.55 -5.18 -4.55
N VAL A 21 0.57 -5.03 -5.29
CA VAL A 21 1.51 -3.92 -5.11
C VAL A 21 0.86 -2.57 -5.42
N PRO A 22 0.15 -2.37 -6.56
CA PRO A 22 -0.52 -1.10 -6.82
C PRO A 22 -1.57 -0.74 -5.76
N ILE A 23 -2.24 -1.73 -5.18
CA ILE A 23 -3.27 -1.52 -4.15
C ILE A 23 -2.64 -0.98 -2.87
N VAL A 24 -1.57 -1.63 -2.39
CA VAL A 24 -0.86 -1.20 -1.18
C VAL A 24 -0.26 0.20 -1.36
N TYR A 25 0.38 0.45 -2.51
CA TYR A 25 0.93 1.77 -2.82
C TYR A 25 -0.15 2.84 -2.99
N GLY A 26 -1.28 2.51 -3.60
CA GLY A 26 -2.42 3.41 -3.73
C GLY A 26 -3.00 3.79 -2.38
N LEU A 27 -3.17 2.80 -1.49
CA LEU A 27 -3.69 3.01 -0.13
C LEU A 27 -2.72 3.86 0.71
N LEU A 28 -1.45 3.46 0.80
CA LEU A 28 -0.46 4.20 1.58
C LEU A 28 -0.22 5.59 1.00
N GLY A 29 -0.10 5.70 -0.33
CA GLY A 29 0.05 6.99 -1.02
C GLY A 29 -1.15 7.92 -0.78
N GLY A 30 -2.37 7.39 -0.85
CA GLY A 30 -3.59 8.13 -0.56
C GLY A 30 -3.66 8.62 0.89
N LEU A 31 -3.31 7.76 1.85
CA LEU A 31 -3.26 8.14 3.27
C LEU A 31 -2.20 9.23 3.53
N VAL A 32 -1.01 9.10 2.93
CA VAL A 32 0.05 10.11 3.06
C VAL A 32 -0.41 11.44 2.46
N TRP A 33 -0.93 11.44 1.23
CA TRP A 33 -1.45 12.65 0.59
C TRP A 33 -2.54 13.32 1.44
N TYR A 34 -3.50 12.54 1.93
CA TYR A 34 -4.58 13.05 2.78
C TYR A 34 -4.06 13.59 4.11
N SER A 35 -3.04 12.94 4.71
CA SER A 35 -2.40 13.43 5.93
C SER A 35 -1.72 14.79 5.73
N ILE A 36 -1.13 15.03 4.56
CA ILE A 36 -0.52 16.32 4.21
C ILE A 36 -1.60 17.39 4.09
N ASP A 37 -2.72 17.11 3.40
CA ASP A 37 -3.84 18.05 3.28
C ASP A 37 -4.41 18.43 4.65
N LEU A 38 -4.69 17.44 5.51
CA LEU A 38 -5.18 17.68 6.86
C LEU A 38 -4.18 18.48 7.71
N THR A 39 -2.87 18.23 7.54
CA THR A 39 -1.82 18.96 8.25
C THR A 39 -1.76 20.42 7.82
N LYS A 40 -1.87 20.70 6.52
CA LYS A 40 -1.92 22.06 5.98
C LYS A 40 -3.14 22.81 6.54
N ARG A 41 -4.32 22.22 6.40
CA ARG A 41 -5.56 22.81 6.95
C ARG A 41 -5.47 23.04 8.46
N TYR A 42 -4.91 22.09 9.21
CA TYR A 42 -4.69 22.30 10.64
C TYR A 42 -3.80 23.52 10.94
N HIS A 43 -2.72 23.73 10.19
CA HIS A 43 -1.86 24.89 10.35
C HIS A 43 -2.55 26.19 9.97
N ASP A 44 -3.29 26.19 8.87
CA ASP A 44 -4.07 27.34 8.40
C ASP A 44 -5.07 27.83 9.46
N TYR A 45 -5.86 26.91 10.03
CA TYR A 45 -6.82 27.24 11.08
C TYR A 45 -6.15 27.53 12.43
N ARG A 46 -4.93 27.03 12.67
CA ARG A 46 -4.13 27.38 13.85
C ARG A 46 -3.57 28.79 13.75
N ALA A 47 -3.09 29.20 12.57
CA ALA A 47 -2.65 30.56 12.29
C ALA A 47 -3.82 31.53 12.42
N ALA A 48 -4.95 31.25 11.76
CA ALA A 48 -6.15 32.07 11.85
C ALA A 48 -6.66 32.22 13.29
N TYR A 49 -6.76 31.12 14.04
CA TYR A 49 -7.19 31.18 15.45
C TYR A 49 -6.24 32.00 16.32
N TYR A 50 -4.94 31.93 16.06
CA TYR A 50 -3.96 32.71 16.81
C TYR A 50 -4.06 34.19 16.44
N ASN A 51 -3.98 34.52 15.15
CA ASN A 51 -3.96 35.93 14.71
C ASN A 51 -5.26 36.67 15.02
N LEU A 52 -6.42 36.01 14.98
CA LEU A 52 -7.73 36.62 15.22
C LEU A 52 -8.13 36.64 16.70
N ASN A 53 -7.29 36.11 17.60
CA ASN A 53 -7.55 36.16 19.03
C ASN A 53 -6.98 37.46 19.61
N SER A 54 -7.85 38.29 20.20
CA SER A 54 -7.44 39.56 20.82
C SER A 54 -6.53 39.40 22.05
N GLN A 55 -6.43 38.19 22.60
CA GLN A 55 -5.57 37.88 23.75
C GLN A 55 -4.14 37.51 23.36
N THR A 56 -3.85 37.35 22.06
CA THR A 56 -2.51 36.99 21.57
C THR A 56 -1.84 38.18 20.90
N PRO A 57 -0.50 38.28 20.98
CA PRO A 57 0.25 39.28 20.23
C PRO A 57 0.01 39.17 18.73
N ASP A 58 -0.01 40.30 18.03
CA ASP A 58 -0.02 40.35 16.57
C ASP A 58 1.39 40.16 16.01
N ASP A 59 1.92 38.95 16.17
CA ASP A 59 3.27 38.56 15.74
C ASP A 59 3.28 37.54 14.58
N GLN A 60 2.09 37.11 14.15
CA GLN A 60 1.90 36.09 13.13
C GLN A 60 2.75 34.83 13.33
N ARG A 61 2.96 34.40 14.58
CA ARG A 61 3.88 33.30 14.94
C ARG A 61 3.69 32.00 14.15
N PHE A 62 2.47 31.70 13.70
CA PHE A 62 2.15 30.49 12.93
C PHE A 62 1.94 30.75 11.44
N GLY A 63 2.31 31.93 10.96
CA GLY A 63 2.10 32.39 9.59
C GLY A 63 0.87 33.30 9.45
N PRO A 64 0.67 33.86 8.24
CA PRO A 64 -0.47 34.72 7.95
C PRO A 64 -1.79 33.94 7.94
N THR A 65 -2.89 34.64 8.20
CA THR A 65 -4.23 34.07 8.06
C THR A 65 -4.53 33.83 6.57
N PRO A 66 -4.96 32.61 6.17
CA PRO A 66 -5.30 32.32 4.78
C PRO A 66 -6.47 33.17 4.27
N ALA A 67 -6.41 33.60 3.01
CA ALA A 67 -7.40 34.50 2.40
C ALA A 67 -8.85 33.97 2.37
N TYR A 68 -9.05 32.65 2.47
CA TYR A 68 -10.39 32.05 2.49
C TYR A 68 -11.05 32.08 3.88
N ILE A 69 -10.33 32.50 4.93
CA ILE A 69 -10.86 32.66 6.28
C ILE A 69 -11.10 34.15 6.53
N PRO A 70 -12.36 34.58 6.76
CA PRO A 70 -12.63 36.00 7.00
C PRO A 70 -12.06 36.44 8.36
N GLU A 71 -11.60 37.68 8.46
CA GLU A 71 -11.09 38.25 9.71
C GLU A 71 -12.17 38.36 10.80
N SER A 72 -13.45 38.46 10.40
CA SER A 72 -14.60 38.43 11.29
C SER A 72 -15.03 37.02 11.73
N ALA A 73 -14.24 35.99 11.42
CA ALA A 73 -14.55 34.61 11.77
C ALA A 73 -14.69 34.42 13.28
N ASN A 74 -15.69 33.64 13.68
CA ASN A 74 -15.92 33.33 15.09
C ASN A 74 -14.77 32.46 15.65
N LEU A 75 -14.17 32.92 16.75
CA LEU A 75 -13.02 32.27 17.38
C LEU A 75 -13.30 30.83 17.87
N GLU A 76 -14.48 30.57 18.42
CA GLU A 76 -14.88 29.22 18.87
C GLU A 76 -15.13 28.28 17.69
N GLN A 77 -15.64 28.81 16.58
CA GLN A 77 -15.77 28.05 15.34
C GLN A 77 -14.39 27.67 14.78
N LEU A 78 -13.44 28.62 14.71
CA LEU A 78 -12.06 28.35 14.28
C LEU A 78 -11.39 27.30 15.16
N LYS A 79 -11.58 27.38 16.48
CA LYS A 79 -11.09 26.39 17.43
C LYS A 79 -11.64 25.00 17.17
N THR A 80 -12.95 24.91 16.94
CA THR A 80 -13.63 23.65 16.65
C THR A 80 -13.14 23.03 15.35
N ILE A 81 -13.03 23.83 14.29
CA ILE A 81 -12.54 23.39 12.98
C ILE A 81 -11.08 22.92 13.07
N ARG A 82 -10.20 23.72 13.69
CA ARG A 82 -8.81 23.33 13.96
C ARG A 82 -8.72 21.99 14.69
N ASN A 83 -9.50 21.82 15.77
CA ASN A 83 -9.50 20.59 16.56
C ASN A 83 -10.00 19.39 15.75
N SER A 84 -10.99 19.60 14.87
CA SER A 84 -11.48 18.58 13.95
C SER A 84 -10.38 18.13 12.97
N TYR A 85 -9.65 19.07 12.34
CA TYR A 85 -8.53 18.72 11.47
C TYR A 85 -7.39 18.02 12.21
N ARG A 86 -7.07 18.46 13.43
CA ARG A 86 -6.10 17.76 14.30
C ARG A 86 -6.53 16.31 14.54
N ASN A 87 -7.76 16.09 15.01
CA ASN A 87 -8.26 14.75 15.32
C ASN A 87 -8.28 13.84 14.08
N ARG A 88 -8.72 14.37 12.92
CA ARG A 88 -8.71 13.61 11.66
C ARG A 88 -7.29 13.22 11.25
N ARG A 89 -6.33 14.14 11.36
CA ARG A 89 -4.93 13.86 11.03
C ARG A 89 -4.36 12.77 11.93
N ASP A 90 -4.62 12.86 13.23
CA ASP A 90 -4.13 11.89 14.21
C ASP A 90 -4.74 10.49 13.93
N MET A 91 -6.03 10.42 13.56
CA MET A 91 -6.67 9.18 13.08
C MET A 91 -6.02 8.63 11.80
N VAL A 92 -5.64 9.50 10.86
CA VAL A 92 -4.94 9.06 9.64
C VAL A 92 -3.55 8.51 9.97
N TYR A 93 -2.81 9.10 10.92
CA TYR A 93 -1.53 8.54 11.36
C TYR A 93 -1.68 7.16 12.00
N ILE A 94 -2.73 6.95 12.80
CA ILE A 94 -3.07 5.61 13.31
C ILE A 94 -3.37 4.67 12.14
N GLY A 95 -4.16 5.11 11.15
CA GLY A 95 -4.47 4.33 9.94
C GLY A 95 -3.23 3.93 9.13
N ILE A 96 -2.27 4.84 8.96
CA ILE A 96 -0.98 4.57 8.31
C ILE A 96 -0.20 3.52 9.09
N GLY A 97 -0.13 3.65 10.42
CA GLY A 97 0.53 2.68 11.29
C GLY A 97 -0.10 1.28 11.20
N LEU A 98 -1.44 1.20 11.21
CA LEU A 98 -2.17 -0.05 11.03
C LEU A 98 -1.93 -0.67 9.65
N ALA A 99 -2.00 0.12 8.58
CA ALA A 99 -1.73 -0.35 7.23
C ALA A 99 -0.29 -0.89 7.08
N TYR A 100 0.68 -0.22 7.70
CA TYR A 100 2.07 -0.68 7.73
C TYR A 100 2.23 -1.97 8.55
N GLY A 101 1.59 -2.06 9.72
CA GLY A 101 1.60 -3.27 10.54
C GLY A 101 1.01 -4.48 9.83
N LEU A 102 -0.13 -4.31 9.15
CA LEU A 102 -0.74 -5.36 8.32
C LEU A 102 0.19 -5.82 7.19
N ASN A 103 0.94 -4.88 6.58
CA ASN A 103 1.90 -5.23 5.54
C ASN A 103 3.03 -6.13 6.08
N ILE A 104 3.53 -5.86 7.29
CA ILE A 104 4.55 -6.69 7.94
C ILE A 104 4.00 -8.08 8.25
N ILE A 105 2.78 -8.17 8.80
CA ILE A 105 2.14 -9.45 9.13
C ILE A 105 1.96 -10.30 7.86
N ASP A 106 1.46 -9.70 6.77
CA ASP A 106 1.31 -10.39 5.48
C ASP A 106 2.65 -10.96 5.00
N ALA A 107 3.72 -10.15 5.03
CA ALA A 107 5.06 -10.59 4.67
C ALA A 107 5.60 -11.73 5.57
N TYR A 108 5.34 -11.65 6.88
CA TYR A 108 5.76 -12.68 7.85
C TYR A 108 5.04 -14.02 7.62
N VAL A 109 3.72 -13.99 7.41
CA VAL A 109 2.93 -15.20 7.13
C VAL A 109 3.41 -15.88 5.84
N PHE A 110 3.63 -15.11 4.76
CA PHE A 110 4.18 -15.66 3.50
C PHE A 110 5.56 -16.30 3.69
N ALA A 111 6.43 -15.69 4.49
CA ALA A 111 7.75 -16.23 4.78
C ALA A 111 7.66 -17.55 5.57
N HIS A 112 6.74 -17.65 6.54
CA HIS A 112 6.58 -18.82 7.39
C HIS A 112 5.83 -19.98 6.71
N MET A 113 4.92 -19.70 5.77
CA MET A 113 4.27 -20.75 4.98
C MET A 113 5.16 -21.33 3.88
N ARG A 114 6.29 -20.70 3.55
CA ARG A 114 7.25 -21.19 2.57
C ARG A 114 8.15 -22.31 3.11
N SER A 115 8.20 -22.52 4.42
CA SER A 115 8.95 -23.62 5.06
C SER A 115 8.12 -24.89 5.30
N PHE A 116 6.84 -24.91 4.91
CA PHE A 116 6.09 -26.18 4.83
C PHE A 116 6.44 -26.89 3.52
N ASP A 117 7.31 -27.87 3.66
CA ASP A 117 7.77 -28.80 2.64
C ASP A 117 6.59 -29.43 1.88
N VAL A 118 6.38 -28.99 0.64
CA VAL A 118 5.77 -29.84 -0.37
C VAL A 118 6.93 -30.37 -1.18
N SER A 119 7.39 -31.57 -0.83
CA SER A 119 8.40 -32.33 -1.56
C SER A 119 8.19 -32.18 -3.07
N GLU A 120 9.10 -31.48 -3.74
CA GLU A 120 9.10 -31.25 -5.17
C GLU A 120 9.36 -32.56 -5.90
N ASN A 121 8.33 -33.36 -6.20
CA ASN A 121 8.48 -34.49 -7.11
C ASN A 121 7.27 -34.71 -8.00
N LEU A 122 6.79 -33.63 -8.63
CA LEU A 122 5.92 -33.76 -9.79
C LEU A 122 6.43 -32.85 -10.92
N SER A 123 7.46 -33.32 -11.62
CA SER A 123 7.94 -32.70 -12.85
C SER A 123 6.90 -32.93 -13.97
N MET A 124 5.94 -32.02 -14.12
CA MET A 124 5.14 -31.93 -15.35
C MET A 124 6.00 -31.33 -16.46
N ARG A 125 6.56 -32.19 -17.32
CA ARG A 125 7.20 -31.77 -18.57
C ARG A 125 6.17 -31.91 -19.69
N PRO A 126 5.50 -30.83 -20.15
CA PRO A 126 4.66 -30.91 -21.33
C PRO A 126 5.56 -31.12 -22.55
N SER A 127 5.49 -32.31 -23.16
CA SER A 127 6.18 -32.61 -24.41
C SER A 127 5.20 -32.43 -25.56
N ILE A 128 5.37 -31.36 -26.33
CA ILE A 128 4.61 -31.14 -27.57
C ILE A 128 5.33 -31.92 -28.68
N LYS A 129 4.67 -32.92 -29.26
CA LYS A 129 5.16 -33.62 -30.45
C LYS A 129 4.11 -33.51 -31.55
N PRO A 130 4.48 -33.14 -32.79
CA PRO A 130 3.55 -33.21 -33.91
C PRO A 130 3.23 -34.68 -34.21
N GLY A 131 1.95 -35.06 -34.09
CA GLY A 131 1.45 -36.38 -34.46
C GLY A 131 0.69 -36.29 -35.78
N ILE A 132 1.09 -37.07 -36.78
CA ILE A 132 0.34 -37.20 -38.03
C ILE A 132 -0.66 -38.33 -37.82
N MET A 133 -1.92 -38.01 -37.54
CA MET A 133 -3.00 -39.00 -37.52
C MET A 133 -3.52 -39.20 -38.94
N ALA A 134 -3.55 -40.46 -39.39
CA ALA A 134 -3.78 -40.81 -40.79
C ALA A 134 -5.18 -40.44 -41.33
N GLN A 135 -6.17 -40.08 -40.49
CA GLN A 135 -7.50 -39.66 -40.93
C GLN A 135 -8.17 -38.72 -39.90
N ALA A 136 -8.03 -37.39 -40.05
CA ALA A 136 -8.81 -36.28 -39.47
C ALA A 136 -7.94 -34.99 -39.39
N PRO A 137 -8.52 -33.77 -39.40
CA PRO A 137 -7.77 -32.53 -39.68
C PRO A 137 -6.70 -32.24 -38.62
N VAL A 138 -5.65 -31.52 -39.07
CA VAL A 138 -4.51 -31.08 -38.26
C VAL A 138 -4.98 -30.57 -36.89
N GLY A 139 -4.59 -31.28 -35.83
CA GLY A 139 -4.98 -30.97 -34.46
C GLY A 139 -3.81 -31.14 -33.50
N VAL A 140 -3.81 -30.38 -32.41
CA VAL A 140 -2.85 -30.53 -31.32
C VAL A 140 -3.41 -31.54 -30.32
N THR A 141 -2.68 -32.63 -30.08
CA THR A 141 -3.05 -33.61 -29.06
C THR A 141 -2.20 -33.41 -27.80
N LEU A 142 -2.86 -33.30 -26.65
CA LEU A 142 -2.22 -33.31 -25.34
C LEU A 142 -2.32 -34.73 -24.76
N SER A 143 -1.18 -35.33 -24.43
CA SER A 143 -1.11 -36.64 -23.77
C SER A 143 -0.29 -36.53 -22.49
N ILE A 144 -0.84 -37.02 -21.38
CA ILE A 144 -0.18 -37.04 -20.07
C ILE A 144 0.21 -38.49 -19.77
N ALA A 145 1.51 -38.77 -19.69
CA ALA A 145 2.02 -40.08 -19.30
C ALA A 145 2.49 -40.04 -17.83
N LEU A 146 1.88 -40.86 -16.99
CA LEU A 146 2.29 -41.07 -15.60
C LEU A 146 3.35 -42.18 -15.57
N LEU A 147 4.62 -41.81 -15.42
CA LEU A 147 5.70 -42.78 -15.19
C LEU A 147 5.90 -42.97 -13.68
N LYS A 148 5.47 -44.12 -13.17
CA LYS A 148 5.79 -44.57 -11.81
C LYS A 148 7.11 -45.34 -11.86
N LYS A 149 8.19 -44.76 -11.32
CA LYS A 149 9.47 -45.46 -11.16
C LYS A 149 9.45 -46.21 -9.83
N THR A 150 9.54 -47.53 -9.88
CA THR A 150 9.68 -48.39 -8.69
C THR A 150 11.15 -48.61 -8.34
N LYS A 151 11.41 -48.37 -7.04
CA LYS A 151 12.61 -48.61 -6.22
C LYS A 151 13.81 -47.70 -6.48
#